data_AF-A0A523W8I5-F1
#
_entry.id   AF-A0A523W8I5-F1
#
_cell.length_a   1.000
_cell.length_b   1.000
_cell.length_c   1.000
_cell.angle_alpha   90.00
_cell.angle_beta   90.00
_cell.angle_gamma   90.00
#
_symmetry.space_group_name_H-M   'P 1'
#
loop_
_entity.id
_entity.type
_entity.pdbx_description
1 polymer ?
#
loop_
_entity_poly.entity_id
_entity_poly.type
_entity_poly.pdbx_seq_one_letter_code
_entity_poly.pdbx_strand_id
1 'polypeptide(L)' 'MNPTDEKILRRIERDFPVSSYPYRDLARDLGLGEEEVISRMSRLKKKGIILRIGAFF' A
#
# COMPACT_ATOMS: atom_id res chain seq x y z
N MET A 1 -7.51 -13.22 -3.06
CA MET A 1 -7.04 -11.87 -2.67
C MET A 1 -8.05 -11.32 -1.68
N ASN A 2 -7.63 -10.62 -0.61
CA ASN A 2 -8.60 -9.97 0.27
C ASN A 2 -9.03 -8.63 -0.35
N PRO A 3 -10.29 -8.17 -0.13
CA PRO A 3 -10.78 -6.90 -0.66
C PRO A 3 -9.95 -5.69 -0.17
N THR A 4 -9.39 -5.77 1.04
CA THR A 4 -8.48 -4.75 1.57
C THR A 4 -7.14 -4.70 0.83
N ASP A 5 -6.62 -5.84 0.33
CA ASP A 5 -5.39 -5.86 -0.46
C ASP A 5 -5.61 -5.10 -1.78
N GLU A 6 -6.78 -5.26 -2.39
CA GLU A 6 -7.17 -4.56 -3.61
C GLU A 6 -7.33 -3.04 -3.36
N LYS A 7 -7.91 -2.64 -2.21
CA LYS A 7 -7.98 -1.22 -1.82
C LYS A 7 -6.59 -0.60 -1.64
N ILE A 8 -5.67 -1.31 -0.99
CA ILE A 8 -4.28 -0.87 -0.81
C ILE A 8 -3.62 -0.70 -2.17
N LEU A 9 -3.71 -1.70 -3.05
CA LEU A 9 -3.17 -1.64 -4.41
C LEU A 9 -3.73 -0.46 -5.20
N ARG A 10 -5.05 -0.30 -5.25
CA ARG A 10 -5.70 0.83 -5.95
C ARG A 10 -5.27 2.18 -5.40
N ARG A 11 -5.07 2.30 -4.09
CA ARG A 11 -4.61 3.54 -3.47
C ARG A 11 -3.17 3.84 -3.87
N ILE A 12 -2.27 2.86 -3.75
CA ILE A 12 -0.86 2.97 -4.14
C ILE A 12 -0.71 3.28 -5.64
N GLU A 13 -1.54 2.67 -6.50
CA GLU A 13 -1.55 2.94 -7.94
C GLU A 13 -2.05 4.35 -8.29
N ARG A 14 -3.03 4.88 -7.55
CA ARG A 14 -3.57 6.22 -7.81
C ARG A 14 -2.68 7.31 -7.25
N ASP A 15 -2.27 7.18 -5.99
CA ASP A 15 -1.57 8.23 -5.27
C ASP A 15 -0.84 7.63 -4.05
N PHE A 16 0.48 7.59 -4.16
CA PHE A 16 1.36 7.14 -3.08
C PHE A 16 1.86 8.37 -2.32
N PRO A 17 1.47 8.54 -1.04
CA PRO A 17 1.83 9.75 -0.29
C PRO A 17 3.35 9.85 -0.15
N VAL A 18 3.91 10.99 -0.55
CA VAL A 18 5.35 11.28 -0.39
C VAL A 18 5.55 12.04 0.93
N SER A 19 5.35 11.35 2.05
CA SER A 19 5.53 11.90 3.40
C SER A 19 6.69 11.21 4.12
N SER A 20 7.02 11.68 5.34
CA SER A 20 8.00 11.01 6.19
C SER A 20 7.58 9.59 6.61
N TYR A 21 6.28 9.28 6.57
CA TYR A 21 5.71 7.97 6.92
C TYR A 21 4.61 7.56 5.93
N PRO A 22 4.98 7.21 4.69
CA PRO A 22 4.02 6.97 3.61
C PRO A 22 3.05 5.83 3.91
N TYR A 23 3.52 4.76 4.56
CA TYR A 23 2.67 3.64 4.96
C TYR A 23 1.66 4.01 6.06
N ARG A 24 2.04 4.95 6.93
CA ARG A 24 1.19 5.42 8.02
C ARG A 24 0.09 6.33 7.50
N ASP A 25 0.43 7.26 6.60
CA ASP A 25 -0.55 8.09 5.90
C ASP A 25 -1.50 7.24 5.05
N LEU A 26 -0.95 6.27 4.31
CA LEU A 26 -1.75 5.33 3.52
C LEU A 26 -2.69 4.50 4.41
N ALA A 27 -2.20 4.00 5.55
CA ALA A 27 -3.01 3.27 6.51
C ALA A 27 -4.12 4.15 7.09
N ARG A 28 -3.81 5.38 7.46
CA ARG A 28 -4.78 6.35 7.99
C ARG A 28 -5.86 6.69 6.97
N ASP A 29 -5.48 6.92 5.71
CA ASP A 29 -6.40 7.23 4.61
C ASP A 29 -7.32 6.04 4.28
N LEU A 30 -6.78 4.82 4.35
CA LEU A 30 -7.53 3.57 4.15
C LEU A 30 -8.33 3.11 5.38
N GLY A 31 -8.16 3.76 6.54
CA GLY A 31 -8.76 3.33 7.81
C GLY A 31 -8.20 2.00 8.32
N LEU A 32 -6.96 1.68 7.99
CA LEU A 32 -6.24 0.45 8.37
C LEU A 32 -5.16 0.75 9.41
N GLY A 33 -4.72 -0.31 10.10
CA GLY A 33 -3.52 -0.25 10.92
C GLY A 33 -2.25 -0.22 10.07
N GLU A 34 -1.25 0.55 10.49
CA GLU A 34 0.05 0.64 9.81
C GLU A 34 0.73 -0.74 9.70
N GLU A 35 0.75 -1.51 10.77
CA GLU A 35 1.29 -2.87 10.78
C GLU A 35 0.57 -3.80 9.79
N GLU A 36 -0.75 -3.63 9.65
CA GLU A 36 -1.55 -4.43 8.73
C GLU A 36 -1.24 -4.09 7.28
N VAL A 37 -1.06 -2.80 6.95
CA VAL A 37 -0.60 -2.36 5.63
C VAL A 37 0.80 -2.90 5.34
N ILE A 38 1.74 -2.81 6.29
CA ILE A 38 3.11 -3.32 6.12
C ILE A 38 3.11 -4.83 5.89
N SER A 39 2.37 -5.59 6.70
CA SER A 39 2.27 -7.05 6.59
C SER A 39 1.67 -7.47 5.25
N ARG A 40 0.57 -6.82 4.82
CA ARG A 40 -0.06 -7.06 3.52
C ARG A 40 0.86 -6.69 2.36
N MET A 41 1.52 -5.56 2.43
CA MET A 41 2.44 -5.12 1.38
C MET A 41 3.64 -6.06 1.26
N SER A 42 4.17 -6.56 2.38
CA SER A 42 5.21 -7.59 2.40
C SER A 42 4.73 -8.90 1.75
N ARG A 43 3.48 -9.33 2.01
CA ARG A 43 2.85 -10.47 1.29
C ARG A 43 2.69 -10.20 -0.20
N LEU A 44 2.24 -9.01 -0.60
CA LEU A 44 2.04 -8.64 -2.00
C LEU A 44 3.36 -8.57 -2.77
N LYS A 45 4.43 -8.07 -2.14
CA LYS A 45 5.79 -8.11 -2.66
C LYS A 45 6.29 -9.55 -2.82
N LYS A 46 6.09 -10.41 -1.81
CA LYS A 46 6.44 -11.84 -1.90
C LYS A 46 5.66 -12.58 -2.98
N LYS A 47 4.41 -12.18 -3.24
CA LYS A 47 3.59 -12.74 -4.32
C LYS A 47 3.95 -12.20 -5.71
N GLY A 48 4.88 -11.25 -5.82
CA GLY A 48 5.25 -10.63 -7.10
C GLY A 48 4.16 -9.74 -7.69
N ILE A 49 3.14 -9.35 -6.92
CA ILE A 49 2.05 -8.48 -7.38
C ILE A 49 2.53 -7.04 -7.45
N ILE A 50 3.31 -6.62 -6.46
CA ILE A 50 3.97 -5.32 -6.46
C ILE A 50 5.34 -5.50 -7.11
N LEU A 51 5.44 -5.15 -8.40
CA LEU A 51 6.68 -5.19 -9.18
C LEU A 51 7.55 -3.94 -8.95
N ARG A 52 6.93 -2.76 -8.86
CA ARG A 52 7.61 -1.49 -8.56
C ARG A 52 6.60 -0.51 -7.96
N ILE A 53 6.89 0.04 -6.78
CA ILE A 53 6.19 1.20 -6.25
C ILE A 53 7.02 2.41 -6.67
N GLY A 54 6.50 3.20 -7.58
CA GLY A 54 7.14 4.44 -8.02
C GLY A 54 6.07 5.34 -8.61
N ALA A 55 6.09 6.61 -8.23
CA ALA A 55 5.29 7.62 -8.91
C ALA A 55 5.68 7.59 -10.39
N PHE A 56 4.72 7.30 -11.27
CA PHE A 56 4.84 7.76 -12.65
C PHE A 56 4.63 9.28 -12.58
N PHE A 57 5.73 10.00 -12.77
CA PHE A 57 5.72 11.47 -12.85
C PHE A 57 5.00 11.92 -14.13
#